data_AF-A0A110B6Y3-F1
#
_entry.id   AF-A0A110B6Y3-F1
#
_cell.length_a   1.000
_cell.length_b   1.000
_cell.length_c   1.000
_cell.angle_alpha   90.00
_cell.angle_beta   90.00
_cell.angle_gamma   90.00
#
_symmetry.space_group_name_H-M   'P 1'
#
loop_
_entity.id
_entity.type
_entity.pdbx_description
1 polymer ?
#
loop_
_entity_poly.entity_id
_entity_poly.type
_entity_poly.pdbx_seq_one_letter_code
_entity_poly.pdbx_strand_id
1 'polypeptide(L)'
;MSETSHKVFEIDLEVLALVAGLRAARAFLGLSQKDVSNGSGISVPTLNRLERLETSPQHRTVVRLKTYFNNIGVELVLNKNEGFYIKINLAALEYLKERYEKGEPITARGGMFKRK
;
A
#
# COMPACT_ATOMS: atom_id res chain seq x y z
N MET A 1 2.09 -35.29 -17.80
CA MET A 1 2.71 -34.27 -16.93
C MET A 1 2.61 -32.95 -17.67
N SER A 2 1.65 -32.11 -17.30
CA SER A 2 1.43 -30.81 -17.96
C SER A 2 2.48 -29.82 -17.47
N GLU A 3 3.42 -29.45 -18.34
CA GLU A 3 4.25 -28.27 -18.17
C GLU A 3 3.34 -27.05 -18.04
N THR A 4 3.25 -26.55 -16.81
CA THR A 4 2.59 -25.27 -16.55
C THR A 4 3.54 -24.22 -17.09
N SER A 5 3.26 -23.73 -18.30
CA SER A 5 3.98 -22.62 -18.91
C SER A 5 3.85 -21.41 -18.00
N HIS A 6 4.81 -21.24 -17.10
CA HIS A 6 5.02 -20.00 -16.38
C HIS A 6 5.47 -18.98 -17.42
N LYS A 7 4.49 -18.31 -18.02
CA LYS A 7 4.71 -17.08 -18.78
C LYS A 7 5.41 -16.13 -17.80
N VAL A 8 6.71 -15.95 -17.96
CA VAL A 8 7.48 -14.95 -17.23
C VAL A 8 6.89 -13.61 -17.66
N PHE A 9 5.96 -13.09 -16.86
CA PHE A 9 5.47 -11.74 -17.04
C PHE A 9 6.64 -10.83 -16.74
N GLU A 10 7.10 -10.09 -17.73
CA GLU A 10 8.01 -8.97 -17.52
C GLU A 10 7.26 -7.98 -16.62
N ILE A 11 7.70 -7.89 -15.36
CA ILE A 11 7.04 -7.03 -14.37
C ILE A 11 7.55 -5.62 -14.60
N ASP A 12 6.63 -4.72 -14.95
CA ASP A 12 6.90 -3.29 -15.08
C ASP A 12 7.40 -2.72 -13.75
N LEU A 13 8.48 -1.93 -13.81
CA LEU A 13 9.02 -1.19 -12.67
C LEU A 13 7.97 -0.29 -12.01
N GLU A 14 7.02 0.25 -12.78
CA GLU A 14 5.90 1.04 -12.23
C GLU A 14 5.01 0.20 -11.32
N VAL A 15 4.77 -1.06 -11.69
CA VAL A 15 3.96 -2.00 -10.89
C VAL A 15 4.72 -2.41 -9.63
N LEU A 16 6.02 -2.70 -9.75
CA LEU A 16 6.87 -2.99 -8.59
C LEU A 16 6.91 -1.82 -7.60
N ALA A 17 7.10 -0.61 -8.09
CA ALA A 17 7.12 0.61 -7.28
C ALA A 17 5.77 0.84 -6.57
N LEU A 18 4.65 0.67 -7.28
CA LEU A 18 3.33 0.77 -6.67
C LEU A 18 3.11 -0.26 -5.56
N VAL A 19 3.47 -1.52 -5.81
CA VAL A 19 3.28 -2.61 -4.84
C VAL A 19 4.20 -2.44 -3.63
N ALA A 20 5.47 -2.08 -3.84
CA ALA A 20 6.39 -1.75 -2.76
C ALA A 20 5.86 -0.58 -1.93
N GLY A 21 5.38 0.47 -2.59
CA GLY A 21 4.78 1.64 -1.96
C GLY A 21 3.55 1.32 -1.12
N LEU A 22 2.61 0.55 -1.67
CA LEU A 22 1.42 0.09 -0.98
C LEU A 22 1.77 -0.67 0.31
N ARG A 23 2.69 -1.64 0.23
CA ARG A 23 3.09 -2.46 1.39
C ARG A 23 3.79 -1.61 2.45
N ALA A 24 4.71 -0.74 2.06
CA ALA A 24 5.48 0.08 2.99
C ALA A 24 4.63 1.18 3.63
N ALA A 25 3.75 1.84 2.87
CA ALA A 25 2.78 2.80 3.41
C ALA A 25 1.84 2.14 4.43
N ARG A 26 1.32 0.94 4.11
CA ARG A 26 0.51 0.15 5.05
C ARG A 26 1.27 -0.20 6.33
N ALA A 27 2.52 -0.64 6.19
CA ALA A 27 3.35 -0.99 7.33
C ALA A 27 3.59 0.22 8.24
N PHE A 28 3.91 1.38 7.65
CA PHE A 28 4.15 2.63 8.38
C PHE A 28 2.90 3.12 9.13
N LEU A 29 1.74 3.11 8.46
CA LEU A 29 0.49 3.62 9.03
C LEU A 29 -0.28 2.58 9.87
N GLY A 30 0.25 1.37 10.03
CA GLY A 30 -0.43 0.27 10.71
C GLY A 30 -1.71 -0.19 10.03
N LEU A 31 -1.86 0.01 8.71
CA LEU A 31 -3.08 -0.33 7.98
C LEU A 31 -3.12 -1.83 7.67
N SER A 32 -4.30 -2.40 7.69
CA SER A 32 -4.65 -3.71 7.12
C SER A 32 -5.09 -3.58 5.66
N GLN A 33 -5.17 -4.69 4.90
CA GLN A 33 -5.73 -4.65 3.54
C GLN A 33 -7.21 -4.23 3.59
N LYS A 34 -7.91 -4.51 4.71
CA LYS A 34 -9.29 -4.08 4.94
C LYS A 34 -9.38 -2.57 5.09
N ASP A 35 -8.44 -1.93 5.81
CA ASP A 35 -8.43 -0.47 5.98
C ASP A 35 -8.22 0.23 4.63
N VAL A 36 -7.26 -0.26 3.83
CA VAL A 36 -7.04 0.26 2.47
C VAL A 36 -8.24 -0.01 1.58
N SER A 37 -8.88 -1.18 1.70
CA SER A 37 -10.09 -1.49 0.94
C SER A 37 -11.21 -0.49 1.26
N ASN A 38 -11.42 -0.17 2.54
CA ASN A 38 -12.44 0.77 2.97
C ASN A 38 -12.14 2.20 2.47
N GLY A 39 -10.88 2.64 2.56
CA GLY A 39 -10.50 4.00 2.18
C GLY A 39 -10.33 4.24 0.68
N SER A 40 -9.86 3.25 -0.08
CA SER A 40 -9.68 3.36 -1.53
C SER A 40 -10.89 2.85 -2.33
N GLY A 41 -11.76 2.05 -1.70
CA GLY A 41 -12.86 1.32 -2.32
C GLY A 41 -12.43 0.22 -3.30
N ILE A 42 -11.18 -0.24 -3.22
CA ILE A 42 -10.67 -1.40 -3.95
C ILE A 42 -10.88 -2.64 -3.08
N SER A 43 -11.46 -3.70 -3.62
CA SER A 43 -11.76 -4.90 -2.82
C SER A 43 -10.50 -5.57 -2.25
N VAL A 44 -10.60 -6.13 -1.04
CA VAL A 44 -9.52 -6.89 -0.38
C VAL A 44 -8.93 -7.98 -1.29
N PRO A 45 -9.71 -8.80 -2.03
CA PRO A 45 -9.14 -9.80 -2.94
C PRO A 45 -8.30 -9.17 -4.07
N THR A 46 -8.67 -7.99 -4.56
CA THR A 46 -7.90 -7.26 -5.56
C THR A 46 -6.59 -6.75 -4.98
N LEU A 47 -6.62 -6.17 -3.77
CA LEU A 47 -5.42 -5.73 -3.06
C LEU A 47 -4.48 -6.91 -2.78
N ASN A 48 -5.02 -8.06 -2.38
CA ASN A 48 -4.22 -9.26 -2.11
C ASN A 48 -3.48 -9.75 -3.37
N ARG A 49 -4.21 -9.93 -4.50
CA ARG A 49 -3.57 -10.31 -5.78
C ARG A 49 -2.54 -9.29 -6.26
N LEU A 50 -2.86 -8.00 -6.12
CA LEU A 50 -1.94 -6.92 -6.48
C LEU A 50 -0.67 -6.95 -5.62
N GLU A 51 -0.82 -7.05 -4.29
CA GLU A 51 0.29 -7.18 -3.35
C GLU A 51 1.09 -8.46 -3.53
N ARG A 52 0.57 -9.48 -4.23
CA ARG A 52 1.31 -10.70 -4.56
C ARG A 52 1.88 -10.71 -5.98
N LEU A 53 1.73 -9.60 -6.71
CA LEU A 53 2.11 -9.48 -8.13
C LEU A 53 1.44 -10.54 -9.03
N GLU A 54 0.27 -11.03 -8.63
CA GLU A 54 -0.52 -12.02 -9.40
C GLU A 54 -1.37 -11.35 -10.49
N THR A 55 -1.47 -10.03 -10.48
CA THR A 55 -2.22 -9.26 -11.47
C THR A 55 -1.62 -7.87 -11.66
N SER A 56 -1.70 -7.35 -12.88
CA SER A 56 -1.36 -5.96 -13.18
C SER A 56 -2.57 -5.05 -12.90
N PRO A 57 -2.40 -3.93 -12.19
CA PRO A 57 -3.50 -3.04 -11.88
C PRO A 57 -3.96 -2.26 -13.12
N GLN A 58 -5.28 -2.08 -13.27
CA GLN A 58 -5.80 -1.10 -14.22
C GLN A 58 -5.41 0.33 -13.80
N HIS A 59 -5.31 1.25 -14.76
CA HIS A 59 -5.00 2.66 -14.49
C HIS A 59 -5.90 3.26 -13.38
N ARG A 60 -7.21 2.99 -13.41
CA ARG A 60 -8.14 3.46 -12.35
C ARG A 60 -7.74 2.98 -10.95
N THR A 61 -7.22 1.77 -10.84
CA THR A 61 -6.80 1.17 -9.55
C THR A 61 -5.56 1.89 -9.06
N VAL A 62 -4.60 2.17 -9.95
CA VAL A 62 -3.40 2.95 -9.62
C VAL A 62 -3.78 4.34 -9.12
N VAL A 63 -4.65 5.05 -9.84
CA VAL A 63 -5.14 6.38 -9.45
C VAL A 63 -5.79 6.33 -8.08
N ARG A 64 -6.73 5.41 -7.83
CA ARG A 64 -7.44 5.30 -6.55
C ARG A 64 -6.50 5.02 -5.37
N LEU A 65 -5.50 4.15 -5.55
CA LEU A 65 -4.50 3.88 -4.52
C LEU A 65 -3.64 5.12 -4.23
N LYS A 66 -3.12 5.77 -5.27
CA LYS A 66 -2.31 6.99 -5.13
C LYS A 66 -3.11 8.12 -4.47
N THR A 67 -4.35 8.34 -4.89
CA THR A 67 -5.24 9.34 -4.28
C THR A 67 -5.51 9.04 -2.82
N TYR A 68 -5.84 7.78 -2.48
CA TYR A 68 -6.07 7.40 -1.09
C TYR A 68 -4.86 7.68 -0.20
N PHE A 69 -3.66 7.25 -0.62
CA PHE A 69 -2.44 7.49 0.15
C PHE A 69 -2.09 8.98 0.23
N ASN A 70 -2.22 9.73 -0.86
CA ASN A 70 -1.99 11.17 -0.86
C ASN A 70 -2.91 11.90 0.14
N ASN A 71 -4.20 11.50 0.21
CA ASN A 71 -5.17 12.09 1.13
C ASN A 71 -4.83 11.84 2.61
N ILE A 72 -4.09 10.78 2.91
CA ILE A 72 -3.60 10.49 4.27
C ILE A 72 -2.11 10.80 4.43
N GLY A 73 -1.57 11.64 3.55
CA GLY A 73 -0.24 12.23 3.71
C GLY A 73 0.95 11.40 3.19
N VAL A 74 0.68 10.40 2.36
CA VAL A 74 1.71 9.51 1.79
C VAL A 74 1.75 9.65 0.28
N GLU A 75 2.91 10.06 -0.25
CA GLU A 75 3.15 10.14 -1.70
C GLU A 75 4.06 8.98 -2.15
N LEU A 76 3.62 8.26 -3.18
CA LEU A 76 4.39 7.17 -3.79
C LEU A 76 5.10 7.69 -5.05
N VAL A 77 6.42 7.83 -4.99
CA VAL A 77 7.22 8.47 -6.02
C VAL A 77 8.15 7.44 -6.68
N LEU A 78 7.95 7.20 -7.98
CA LEU A 78 8.93 6.50 -8.80
C LEU A 78 9.71 7.55 -9.60
N ASN A 79 11.01 7.64 -9.33
CA ASN A 79 11.96 8.38 -10.13
C ASN A 79 12.75 7.37 -10.98
N LYS A 80 12.69 7.49 -12.30
CA LYS A 80 13.37 6.55 -13.22
C LYS A 80 14.90 6.57 -13.10
N ASN A 81 15.49 7.63 -12.56
CA ASN A 81 16.93 7.78 -12.42
C ASN A 81 17.43 7.46 -11.01
N GLU A 82 16.58 7.66 -9.99
CA GLU A 82 16.99 7.59 -8.59
C GLU A 82 16.37 6.40 -7.84
N GLY A 83 15.28 5.83 -8.38
CA GLY A 83 14.58 4.68 -7.82
C GLY A 83 13.22 5.05 -7.24
N PHE A 84 12.81 4.34 -6.19
CA PHE A 84 11.49 4.47 -5.59
C PHE A 84 11.58 5.06 -4.17
N TYR A 85 10.72 6.03 -3.88
CA TYR A 85 10.63 6.68 -2.58
C TYR A 85 9.18 6.79 -2.11
N ILE A 86 9.02 6.81 -0.79
CA ILE A 86 7.76 7.15 -0.12
C ILE A 86 8.00 8.42 0.65
N LYS A 87 7.22 9.46 0.34
CA LYS A 87 7.24 10.70 1.09
C LYS A 87 6.14 10.68 2.13
N ILE A 88 6.54 10.79 3.39
CA ILE A 88 5.64 10.92 4.53
C ILE A 88 5.60 12.40 4.90
N ASN A 89 4.42 13.01 4.82
CA ASN A 89 4.24 14.40 5.23
C ASN A 89 3.59 14.49 6.63
N LEU A 90 3.38 15.73 7.11
CA LEU A 90 2.79 15.96 8.42
C LEU A 90 1.40 15.31 8.58
N ALA A 91 0.57 15.32 7.54
CA ALA A 91 -0.77 14.71 7.58
C ALA A 91 -0.71 13.19 7.82
N ALA A 92 0.34 12.50 7.34
CA ALA A 92 0.53 11.08 7.64
C ALA A 92 0.92 10.83 9.11
N LEU A 93 1.69 11.74 9.70
CA LEU A 93 2.04 11.67 11.13
C LEU A 93 0.82 11.99 12.01
N GLU A 94 0.02 12.98 11.63
CA GLU A 94 -1.23 13.32 12.29
C GLU A 94 -2.23 12.16 12.20
N TYR A 95 -2.36 11.56 11.01
CA TYR A 95 -3.18 10.36 10.82
C TYR A 95 -2.75 9.22 11.75
N LEU A 96 -1.45 8.91 11.81
CA LEU A 96 -0.94 7.87 12.71
C LEU A 96 -1.16 8.20 14.19
N LYS A 97 -1.01 9.48 14.58
CA LYS A 97 -1.30 9.96 15.92
C LYS A 97 -2.77 9.74 16.30
N GLU A 98 -3.70 10.11 15.43
CA GLU A 98 -5.13 9.90 15.68
C GLU A 98 -5.47 8.42 15.88
N ARG A 99 -4.90 7.55 15.05
CA ARG A 99 -5.09 6.09 15.19
C ARG A 99 -4.61 5.60 16.55
N TYR A 100 -3.43 6.06 16.97
CA TYR A 100 -2.89 5.73 18.29
C TYR A 100 -3.81 6.21 19.42
N GLU A 101 -4.31 7.44 19.34
CA GLU A 101 -5.22 8.01 20.34
C GLU A 101 -6.55 7.26 20.41
N LYS A 102 -7.03 6.73 19.28
CA LYS A 102 -8.22 5.87 19.16
C LYS A 102 -7.99 4.42 19.61
N GLY A 103 -6.76 4.05 19.98
CA GLY A 103 -6.42 2.67 20.33
C GLY A 103 -6.43 1.71 19.15
N GLU A 104 -6.33 2.23 17.93
CA GLU A 104 -6.25 1.41 16.72
C GLU A 104 -4.85 0.78 16.58
N PRO A 105 -4.73 -0.32 15.81
CA PRO A 105 -3.42 -0.86 15.45
C PRO A 105 -2.51 0.17 14.77
N ILE A 106 -1.32 0.33 15.34
CA ILE A 106 -0.25 1.16 14.77
C ILE A 106 0.78 0.32 14.00
N THR A 107 0.58 -1.00 13.96
CA THR A 107 1.35 -1.91 13.12
C THR A 107 0.40 -2.78 12.31
N ALA A 108 0.81 -3.19 11.11
CA ALA A 108 0.00 -4.06 10.25
C ALA A 108 -0.36 -5.42 10.88
N ARG A 109 0.33 -5.82 11.98
CA ARG A 109 0.09 -7.05 12.72
C ARG A 109 -0.83 -6.89 13.94
N GLY A 110 -1.44 -5.72 14.14
CA GLY A 110 -2.35 -5.52 15.27
C GLY A 110 -1.68 -5.12 16.59
N GLY A 111 -0.38 -4.84 16.60
CA GLY A 111 0.33 -4.39 17.79
C GLY A 111 -0.17 -3.01 18.24
N MET A 112 -0.67 -2.93 19.48
CA MET A 112 -0.95 -1.67 20.17
C MET A 112 0.26 -1.26 21.02
N PHE A 113 0.64 0.02 21.00
CA PHE A 113 1.50 0.56 22.05
C PHE A 113 0.67 0.58 23.34
N LYS A 114 1.01 -0.27 24.32
CA LYS A 114 0.39 -0.18 25.64
C LYS A 114 0.74 1.17 26.23
N ARG A 115 -0.25 1.99 26.58
CA ARG A 115 -0.02 3.16 27.46
C ARG A 115 0.58 2.62 28.75
N LYS A 116 1.80 3.07 29.08
CA LYS A 116 2.39 2.88 30.41
C LYS A 116 1.71 3.83 31.37
#